data_AF-A0A1G8E962-F1
#
_entry.id   AF-A0A1G8E962-F1
#
_cell.length_a   1.000
_cell.length_b   1.000
_cell.length_c   1.000
_cell.angle_alpha   90.00
_cell.angle_beta   90.00
_cell.angle_gamma   90.00
#
_symmetry.space_group_name_H-M   'P 1'
#
loop_
_entity.id
_entity.type
_entity.pdbx_description
1 polymer ?
#
loop_
_entity_poly.entity_id
_entity_poly.type
_entity_poly.pdbx_seq_one_letter_code
_entity_poly.pdbx_strand_id
1 'polypeptide(L)'
;MFSLYYHLVLVVKYRRKVIDDTISDYVKDMVVRLGENYNISLVEWNHDIDHVHILFKAHPNTEMSKFINAYKSASSRLIKKH
;
A
#
# COMPACT_ATOMS: atom_id res chain seq x y z
N MET A 1 -0.61 15.12 -21.51
CA MET A 1 -0.49 14.96 -20.04
C MET A 1 -1.18 13.65 -19.67
N PHE A 2 -0.47 12.70 -19.07
CA PHE A 2 -1.07 11.44 -18.60
C PHE A 2 -1.48 11.57 -17.14
N SER A 3 -2.63 11.00 -16.78
CA SER A 3 -3.09 10.95 -15.39
C SER A 3 -3.60 9.56 -15.08
N LEU A 4 -2.73 8.75 -14.47
CA LEU A 4 -3.03 7.37 -14.12
C LEU A 4 -3.29 7.30 -12.62
N TYR A 5 -4.55 7.07 -12.25
CA TYR A 5 -4.96 6.82 -10.88
C TYR A 5 -5.34 5.36 -10.73
N TYR A 6 -4.86 4.73 -9.66
CA TYR A 6 -5.11 3.33 -9.36
C TYR A 6 -5.69 3.23 -7.96
N HIS A 7 -6.76 2.44 -7.84
CA HIS A 7 -7.31 2.03 -6.56
C HIS A 7 -6.84 0.60 -6.28
N LEU A 8 -5.97 0.45 -5.28
CA LEU A 8 -5.44 -0.82 -4.81
C LEU A 8 -6.09 -1.18 -3.48
N VAL A 9 -6.69 -2.37 -3.42
CA VAL A 9 -7.24 -2.95 -2.20
C VAL A 9 -6.40 -4.15 -1.80
N LEU A 10 -5.91 -4.17 -0.56
CA LEU A 10 -5.12 -5.27 -0.04
C LEU A 10 -5.75 -5.81 1.24
N VAL A 11 -6.03 -7.11 1.20
CA VAL A 11 -6.72 -7.83 2.28
C VAL A 11 -5.72 -8.68 3.04
N VAL A 12 -5.82 -8.68 4.37
CA VAL A 12 -5.00 -9.52 5.24
C VAL A 12 -5.28 -11.00 4.97
N LYS A 13 -4.25 -11.84 5.08
CA LYS A 13 -4.39 -13.29 4.91
C LYS A 13 -5.47 -13.83 5.88
N TYR A 14 -6.44 -14.55 5.33
CA TYR A 14 -7.61 -15.07 6.06
C TYR A 14 -8.53 -14.00 6.66
N ARG A 15 -8.45 -12.74 6.21
CA ARG A 15 -9.24 -11.62 6.76
C ARG A 15 -9.14 -11.51 8.28
N ARG A 16 -7.95 -11.77 8.81
CA ARG A 16 -7.70 -11.57 10.24
C ARG A 16 -7.84 -10.08 10.56
N LYS A 17 -8.55 -9.79 11.65
CA LYS A 17 -8.84 -8.43 12.14
C LYS A 17 -7.64 -7.88 12.92
N VAL A 18 -6.54 -7.61 12.22
CA VAL A 18 -5.24 -7.26 12.82
C VAL A 18 -4.75 -5.87 12.45
N ILE A 19 -5.49 -5.12 11.64
CA ILE A 19 -5.13 -3.75 11.31
C ILE A 19 -5.80 -2.85 12.36
N ASP A 20 -4.98 -2.26 13.21
CA ASP A 20 -5.34 -1.10 14.03
C ASP A 20 -4.71 0.17 13.44
N ASP A 21 -4.96 1.31 14.07
CA ASP A 21 -4.45 2.62 13.62
C ASP A 21 -2.91 2.64 13.58
N THR A 22 -2.26 1.98 14.54
CA THR A 22 -0.78 1.95 14.63
C THR A 22 -0.18 1.16 13.47
N ILE A 23 -0.73 -0.01 13.18
CA ILE A 23 -0.32 -0.82 12.03
C ILE A 23 -0.65 -0.06 10.75
N SER A 24 -1.85 0.52 10.63
CA SER A 24 -2.30 1.29 9.47
C SER A 24 -1.34 2.42 9.11
N ASP A 25 -1.00 3.28 10.06
CA ASP A 25 -0.08 4.41 9.87
C ASP A 25 1.29 3.93 9.40
N TYR A 26 1.78 2.84 9.99
CA TYR A 26 3.04 2.25 9.55
C TYR A 26 2.99 1.75 8.10
N VAL A 27 1.95 1.01 7.70
CA VAL A 27 1.85 0.52 6.31
C VAL A 27 1.63 1.67 5.33
N LYS A 28 0.90 2.72 5.71
CA LYS A 28 0.76 3.95 4.94
C LYS A 28 2.12 4.61 4.67
N ASP A 29 2.94 4.76 5.70
CA ASP A 29 4.30 5.31 5.58
C ASP A 29 5.20 4.49 4.66
N MET A 30 4.96 3.18 4.57
CA MET A 30 5.67 2.33 3.61
C MET A 30 5.24 2.62 2.17
N VAL A 31 3.95 2.91 1.91
CA VAL A 31 3.50 3.31 0.57
C VAL A 31 4.17 4.61 0.16
N VAL A 32 4.21 5.59 1.05
CA VAL A 32 4.85 6.89 0.77
C VAL A 32 6.33 6.70 0.46
N ARG A 33 7.08 6.04 1.35
CA ARG A 33 8.54 5.83 1.17
C ARG A 33 8.89 4.95 -0.01
N LEU A 34 8.16 3.85 -0.24
CA LEU A 34 8.43 2.98 -1.39
C LEU A 34 8.00 3.64 -2.68
N GLY A 35 6.86 4.34 -2.68
CA GLY A 35 6.26 4.95 -3.86
C GLY A 35 7.18 5.94 -4.56
N GLU A 36 7.99 6.68 -3.81
CA GLU A 36 9.01 7.60 -4.33
C GLU A 36 9.96 6.90 -5.32
N ASN A 37 10.40 5.67 -5.02
CA ASN A 37 11.30 4.91 -5.90
C ASN A 37 10.63 4.38 -7.18
N TYR A 38 9.30 4.45 -7.27
CA TYR A 38 8.52 3.93 -8.39
C TYR A 38 7.70 5.00 -9.11
N ASN A 39 7.96 6.29 -8.85
CA ASN A 39 7.19 7.43 -9.39
C ASN A 39 5.70 7.34 -9.04
N ILE A 40 5.41 6.93 -7.80
CA ILE A 40 4.05 6.81 -7.26
C ILE A 40 3.86 7.87 -6.18
N SER A 41 2.70 8.52 -6.20
CA SER A 41 2.28 9.47 -5.19
C SER A 41 0.97 9.02 -4.57
N LEU A 42 0.94 8.88 -3.24
CA LEU A 42 -0.28 8.57 -2.49
C LEU A 42 -1.25 9.74 -2.62
N VAL A 43 -2.51 9.42 -2.92
CA VAL A 43 -3.60 10.41 -3.06
C VAL A 43 -4.57 10.26 -1.89
N GLU A 44 -4.96 9.03 -1.59
CA GLU A 44 -5.89 8.73 -0.50
C GLU A 44 -5.52 7.40 0.15
N TRP A 45 -5.73 7.31 1.46
CA TRP A 45 -5.51 6.13 2.27
C TRP A 45 -6.68 5.95 3.22
N ASN A 46 -7.30 4.77 3.18
CA ASN A 46 -8.30 4.34 4.15
C ASN A 46 -7.99 2.90 4.58
N HIS A 47 -8.41 2.53 5.79
CA HIS A 47 -8.29 1.17 6.28
C HIS A 47 -9.53 0.75 7.05
N ASP A 48 -9.70 -0.57 7.12
CA ASP A 48 -10.59 -1.25 8.04
C ASP A 48 -9.74 -2.30 8.79
N ILE A 49 -10.38 -3.07 9.66
CA ILE A 49 -9.73 -4.03 10.56
C ILE A 49 -8.99 -5.17 9.84
N ASP A 50 -9.33 -5.47 8.59
CA ASP A 50 -8.78 -6.61 7.83
C ASP A 50 -8.32 -6.28 6.40
N HIS A 51 -8.42 -5.02 5.97
CA HIS A 51 -7.96 -4.58 4.65
C HIS A 51 -7.62 -3.08 4.59
N VAL A 52 -6.86 -2.70 3.57
CA VAL A 52 -6.50 -1.31 3.27
C VAL A 52 -6.90 -0.93 1.85
N HIS A 53 -7.31 0.33 1.68
CA HIS A 53 -7.66 0.99 0.43
C HIS A 53 -6.64 2.09 0.13
N ILE A 54 -6.03 2.01 -1.05
CA ILE A 54 -4.96 2.91 -1.46
C ILE A 54 -5.34 3.51 -2.80
N LEU A 55 -5.59 4.81 -2.84
CA LEU A 55 -5.65 5.56 -4.09
C LEU A 55 -4.29 6.22 -4.32
N PHE A 56 -3.66 5.93 -5.45
CA PHE A 56 -2.39 6.55 -5.79
C PHE A 56 -2.34 6.95 -7.25
N LYS A 57 -1.53 7.96 -7.52
CA LYS A 57 -1.17 8.40 -8.87
C LYS A 57 0.14 7.75 -9.27
N ALA A 58 0.23 7.25 -10.50
CA ALA A 58 1.44 6.67 -11.04
C ALA A 58 1.84 7.32 -12.36
N HIS A 59 3.12 7.19 -12.71
CA HIS A 59 3.64 7.62 -14.00
C HIS A 59 3.54 6.47 -15.03
N PRO A 60 3.42 6.74 -16.35
CA PRO A 60 3.37 5.66 -17.36
C PRO A 60 4.55 4.68 -17.36
N ASN A 61 5.70 5.08 -16.81
CA ASN A 61 6.89 4.22 -16.67
C ASN A 61 7.02 3.56 -15.29
N THR A 62 6.00 3.68 -14.43
CA THR A 62 5.97 3.02 -13.13
C THR A 62 5.97 1.51 -13.32
N GLU A 63 6.95 0.84 -12.73
CA GLU A 63 7.06 -0.62 -12.67
C GLU A 63 6.06 -1.19 -11.64
N MET A 64 4.76 -1.14 -11.99
CA MET A 64 3.63 -1.39 -11.08
C MET A 64 3.75 -2.71 -10.31
N SER A 65 4.07 -3.81 -11.01
CA SER A 65 4.21 -5.13 -10.40
C SER A 65 5.35 -5.18 -9.38
N LYS A 66 6.47 -4.48 -9.64
CA LYS A 66 7.60 -4.41 -8.70
C LYS A 66 7.23 -3.62 -7.45
N PHE A 67 6.56 -2.48 -7.63
CA PHE A 67 6.05 -1.68 -6.50
C PHE A 67 5.11 -2.50 -5.60
N ILE A 68 4.07 -3.11 -6.18
CA ILE A 68 3.08 -3.90 -5.42
C ILE A 68 3.77 -5.06 -4.69
N ASN A 69 4.72 -5.75 -5.34
CA ASN A 69 5.46 -6.84 -4.72
C ASN A 69 6.36 -6.35 -3.57
N ALA A 70 7.12 -5.28 -3.78
CA ALA A 70 7.96 -4.69 -2.74
C ALA A 70 7.12 -4.27 -1.53
N TYR A 71 6.00 -3.59 -1.77
CA TYR A 71 5.08 -3.17 -0.73
C TYR A 71 4.48 -4.35 0.05
N LYS A 72 3.94 -5.37 -0.62
CA LYS A 72 3.40 -6.57 0.03
C LYS A 72 4.45 -7.34 0.82
N SER A 73 5.66 -7.48 0.28
CA SER A 73 6.75 -8.17 0.96
C SER A 73 7.19 -7.44 2.22
N ALA A 74 7.29 -6.12 2.16
CA ALA A 74 7.77 -5.32 3.28
C ALA A 74 6.68 -5.18 4.37
N SER A 75 5.42 -4.99 3.99
CA SER A 75 4.28 -4.94 4.93
C SER A 75 4.00 -6.30 5.61
N SER A 76 4.08 -7.42 4.88
CA SER A 76 3.79 -8.74 5.45
C SER A 76 4.75 -9.15 6.57
N ARG A 77 6.02 -8.74 6.50
CA ARG A 77 7.02 -9.04 7.54
C ARG A 77 6.61 -8.44 8.89
N LEU A 78 5.96 -7.29 8.87
CA LEU A 78 5.54 -6.58 10.07
C LEU A 78 4.27 -7.16 10.68
N ILE A 79 3.25 -7.42 9.85
CA ILE A 79 1.97 -8.01 10.30
C ILE A 79 2.19 -9.39 10.95
N LYS A 80 3.27 -10.10 10.60
CA LYS A 80 3.63 -11.39 11.20
C LYS A 80 4.42 -11.28 12.51
N LYS A 81 4.94 -10.10 12.84
CA LYS A 81 5.71 -9.85 14.07
C LYS A 81 4.79 -9.55 15.26
N HIS A 82 3.55 -9.18 14.98
CA HIS A 82 2.43 -9.05 15.91
C HIS A 82 1.49 -10.26 15.79
#